data_AF-A0AA38G969-F1
#
_entry.id   AF-A0AA38G969-F1
#
_cell.length_a   1.000
_cell.length_b   1.000
_cell.length_c   1.000
_cell.angle_alpha   90.00
_cell.angle_beta   90.00
_cell.angle_gamma   90.00
#
_symmetry.space_group_name_H-M   'P 1'
#
loop_
_entity.id
_entity.type
_entity.pdbx_description
1 polymer ?
#
loop_
_entity_poly.entity_id
_entity_poly.type
_entity_poly.pdbx_seq_one_letter_code
_entity_poly.pdbx_strand_id
1 'polypeptide(L)'
;MACSRFDHSHVLMTVVPVLFAHSLAPSEICSIRALDNNSDDEPTKITSPPTDDEVALALHVLEGCCLLDRGSRTLAHQHMAVKKIMELLSAGGVVQQSACLDVLPALMLDSPENQKEFECCHGVRKIAQLAKTRNIDEKVRIKSAEFLLLLVGNWLPSTKFTNSIEYDEEREESLRMESLQDDILELLGEDIASLLWAVGRLGSFESEKKQPSLYFQAQHLVDTLDSKVW
;
A
#
# COMPACT_ATOMS: atom_id res chain seq x y z
N MET A 1 -0.84 40.04 -18.62
CA MET A 1 -1.22 38.66 -18.99
C MET A 1 -0.80 37.76 -17.84
N ALA A 2 -1.75 37.38 -16.98
CA ALA A 2 -1.51 36.43 -15.90
C ALA A 2 -1.53 35.02 -16.50
N CYS A 3 -0.40 34.31 -16.41
CA CYS A 3 -0.32 32.92 -16.81
C CYS A 3 -1.05 32.11 -15.72
N SER A 4 -2.25 31.62 -16.06
CA SER A 4 -3.04 30.73 -15.22
C SER A 4 -2.26 29.46 -14.97
N ARG A 5 -1.63 29.35 -13.79
CA ARG A 5 -1.25 28.06 -13.20
C ARG A 5 -2.55 27.28 -13.09
N PHE A 6 -2.75 26.30 -13.96
CA PHE A 6 -3.75 25.28 -13.75
C PHE A 6 -3.52 24.71 -12.35
N ASP A 7 -4.53 24.82 -11.49
CA ASP A 7 -4.48 24.37 -10.11
C ASP A 7 -4.60 22.84 -10.08
N HIS A 8 -3.49 22.17 -10.40
CA HIS A 8 -3.42 20.71 -10.45
C HIS A 8 -3.75 20.08 -9.07
N SER A 9 -3.52 20.82 -7.98
CA SER A 9 -3.84 20.39 -6.62
C SER A 9 -5.36 20.23 -6.42
N HIS A 10 -6.14 21.19 -6.93
CA HIS A 10 -7.59 21.18 -6.77
C HIS A 10 -8.27 20.02 -7.51
N VAL A 11 -7.74 19.65 -8.69
CA VAL A 11 -8.28 18.52 -9.47
C VAL A 11 -7.98 17.20 -8.77
N LEU A 12 -6.74 16.97 -8.32
CA LEU A 12 -6.34 15.74 -7.63
C LEU A 12 -7.16 15.51 -6.34
N MET A 13 -7.43 16.57 -5.58
CA MET A 13 -8.27 16.48 -4.38
C MET A 13 -9.72 16.05 -4.67
N THR A 14 -10.25 16.31 -5.87
CA THR A 14 -11.60 15.84 -6.25
C THR A 14 -11.63 14.39 -6.71
N VAL A 15 -10.51 13.83 -7.16
CA VAL A 15 -10.45 12.46 -7.68
C VAL A 15 -10.56 11.43 -6.56
N VAL A 16 -9.84 11.64 -5.44
CA VAL A 16 -9.81 10.67 -4.33
C VAL A 16 -11.22 10.33 -3.80
N PRO A 17 -12.09 11.31 -3.46
CA PRO A 17 -13.45 11.00 -3.02
C PRO A 17 -14.28 10.23 -4.06
N VAL A 18 -14.11 10.53 -5.35
CA VAL A 18 -14.82 9.86 -6.45
C VAL A 18 -14.39 8.40 -6.57
N LEU A 19 -13.10 8.10 -6.46
CA LEU A 19 -12.61 6.72 -6.45
C LEU A 19 -13.23 5.91 -5.30
N PHE A 20 -13.31 6.49 -4.10
CA PHE A 20 -13.92 5.83 -2.95
C PHE A 20 -15.44 5.71 -3.03
N ALA A 21 -16.11 6.59 -3.76
CA ALA A 21 -17.56 6.53 -3.95
C ALA A 21 -17.99 5.49 -4.99
N HIS A 22 -17.16 5.24 -6.02
CA HIS A 22 -17.59 4.47 -7.19
C HIS A 22 -16.79 3.19 -7.44
N SER A 23 -15.50 3.15 -7.08
CA SER A 23 -14.61 2.03 -7.43
C SER A 23 -14.07 1.28 -6.22
N LEU A 24 -13.90 1.98 -5.09
CA LEU A 24 -13.36 1.43 -3.83
C LEU A 24 -14.41 1.44 -2.70
N ALA A 25 -15.67 1.68 -3.02
CA ALA A 25 -16.77 1.55 -2.07
C ALA A 25 -16.96 0.07 -1.70
N PRO A 26 -17.36 -0.24 -0.45
CA PRO A 26 -17.79 -1.58 -0.12
C PRO A 26 -18.92 -1.97 -1.08
N SER A 27 -18.81 -3.14 -1.69
CA SER A 27 -19.93 -3.76 -2.40
C SER A 27 -20.99 -4.12 -1.37
N GLU A 28 -21.75 -3.13 -0.89
CA GLU A 28 -23.08 -3.41 -0.37
C GLU A 28 -23.80 -4.07 -1.54
N ILE A 29 -24.02 -5.38 -1.40
CA ILE A 29 -24.78 -6.22 -2.31
C ILE A 29 -26.04 -5.44 -2.65
N CYS A 30 -26.03 -4.77 -3.81
CA CYS A 30 -27.20 -4.09 -4.31
C CYS A 30 -28.14 -5.23 -4.69
N SER A 31 -28.98 -5.63 -3.72
CA SER A 31 -30.08 -6.54 -3.94
C SER A 31 -30.81 -6.01 -5.15
N ILE A 32 -30.83 -6.80 -6.22
CA ILE A 32 -31.60 -6.55 -7.43
C ILE A 32 -33.05 -6.35 -6.97
N ARG A 33 -33.45 -5.10 -6.73
CA ARG A 33 -34.85 -4.74 -6.68
C ARG A 33 -35.26 -4.59 -8.13
N ALA A 34 -36.06 -5.56 -8.57
CA ALA A 34 -36.67 -5.57 -9.88
C ALA A 34 -37.24 -4.17 -10.21
N LEU A 35 -36.89 -3.70 -11.40
CA LEU A 35 -37.29 -2.43 -11.97
C LEU A 35 -38.83 -2.33 -12.03
N ASP A 36 -39.39 -1.37 -11.31
CA ASP A 36 -40.63 -0.72 -11.74
C ASP A 36 -40.23 0.45 -12.65
N ASN A 37 -40.52 0.28 -13.94
CA ASN A 37 -40.28 1.27 -14.98
C ASN A 37 -41.22 2.46 -14.79
N ASN A 38 -40.68 3.66 -14.54
CA ASN A 38 -41.28 4.94 -14.93
C ASN A 38 -40.24 6.09 -14.92
N SER A 39 -39.91 6.55 -16.13
CA SER A 39 -39.47 7.91 -16.54
C SER A 39 -38.61 8.77 -15.61
N ASP A 40 -37.33 8.96 -15.96
CA ASP A 40 -36.72 10.21 -16.47
C ASP A 40 -35.20 9.94 -16.61
N ASP A 41 -34.60 10.32 -17.75
CA ASP A 41 -33.20 10.00 -18.09
C ASP A 41 -32.19 10.74 -17.17
N GLU A 42 -31.88 10.17 -16.01
CA GLU A 42 -30.60 10.37 -15.30
C GLU A 42 -29.53 9.46 -15.92
N PRO A 43 -28.25 9.90 -15.99
CA PRO A 43 -27.18 9.08 -16.53
C PRO A 43 -27.15 7.75 -15.77
N THR A 44 -27.32 6.66 -16.52
CA THR A 44 -27.46 5.29 -16.03
C THR A 44 -26.45 5.00 -14.93
N LYS A 45 -26.92 4.98 -13.69
CA LYS A 45 -26.15 4.60 -12.51
C LYS A 45 -25.60 3.20 -12.79
N ILE A 46 -24.28 3.06 -12.89
CA ILE A 46 -23.64 1.76 -13.15
C ILE A 46 -24.00 0.85 -11.97
N THR A 47 -24.91 -0.09 -12.20
CA THR A 47 -25.50 -0.95 -11.15
C THR A 47 -24.70 -2.23 -10.90
N SER A 48 -23.68 -2.52 -11.71
CA SER A 48 -22.80 -3.66 -11.50
C SER A 48 -21.66 -3.29 -10.54
N PRO A 49 -21.25 -4.18 -9.63
CA PRO A 49 -20.06 -3.96 -8.82
C PRO A 49 -18.82 -3.82 -9.74
N PRO A 50 -17.80 -3.05 -9.31
CA PRO A 50 -16.58 -2.89 -10.08
C PRO A 50 -15.88 -4.23 -10.31
N THR A 51 -15.36 -4.43 -11.51
CA THR A 51 -14.50 -5.57 -11.86
C THR A 51 -13.10 -5.42 -11.26
N ASP A 52 -12.36 -6.53 -11.18
CA ASP A 52 -10.98 -6.54 -10.66
C ASP A 52 -10.06 -5.56 -11.38
N ASP A 53 -10.20 -5.42 -12.70
CA ASP A 53 -9.42 -4.49 -13.52
C ASP A 53 -9.81 -3.03 -13.25
N GLU A 54 -11.09 -2.74 -13.05
CA GLU A 54 -11.58 -1.39 -12.71
C GLU A 54 -11.11 -0.97 -11.31
N VAL A 55 -11.13 -1.89 -10.35
CA VAL A 55 -10.56 -1.66 -9.01
C VAL A 55 -9.06 -1.43 -9.10
N ALA A 56 -8.33 -2.26 -9.85
CA ALA A 56 -6.88 -2.09 -10.02
C ALA A 56 -6.53 -0.76 -10.70
N LEU A 57 -7.30 -0.35 -11.72
CA LEU A 57 -7.13 0.96 -12.34
C LEU A 57 -7.37 2.09 -11.33
N ALA A 58 -8.43 2.01 -10.53
CA ALA A 58 -8.71 3.00 -9.49
C ALA A 58 -7.59 3.08 -8.44
N LEU A 59 -7.00 1.94 -8.06
CA LEU A 59 -5.87 1.88 -7.13
C LEU A 59 -4.61 2.53 -7.73
N HIS A 60 -4.29 2.32 -9.01
CA HIS A 60 -3.18 3.00 -9.67
C HIS A 60 -3.40 4.53 -9.80
N VAL A 61 -4.64 4.97 -10.04
CA VAL A 61 -4.96 6.40 -10.04
C VAL A 61 -4.78 6.98 -8.63
N LEU A 62 -5.25 6.29 -7.59
CA LEU A 62 -5.05 6.69 -6.20
C LEU A 62 -3.56 6.78 -5.84
N GLU A 63 -2.76 5.78 -6.24
CA GLU A 63 -1.31 5.79 -6.09
C GLU A 63 -0.69 7.05 -6.69
N GLY A 64 -1.00 7.35 -7.94
CA GLY A 64 -0.54 8.57 -8.62
C GLY A 64 -0.94 9.85 -7.88
N CYS A 65 -2.18 9.96 -7.43
CA CYS A 65 -2.63 11.11 -6.64
C CYS A 65 -1.82 11.26 -5.33
N CYS A 66 -1.63 10.16 -4.61
CA CYS A 66 -0.91 10.15 -3.34
C CYS A 66 0.60 10.39 -3.48
N LEU A 67 1.21 10.02 -4.61
CA LEU A 67 2.61 10.34 -4.89
C LEU A 67 2.81 11.82 -5.24
N LEU A 68 1.83 12.43 -5.93
CA LEU A 68 1.94 13.80 -6.42
C LEU A 68 1.53 14.86 -5.40
N ASP A 69 0.61 14.55 -4.49
CA ASP A 69 0.01 15.54 -3.59
C ASP A 69 -0.22 15.00 -2.17
N ARG A 70 0.23 15.78 -1.17
CA ARG A 70 0.02 15.45 0.25
C ARG A 70 -1.45 15.55 0.64
N GLY A 71 -2.21 16.50 0.07
CA GLY A 71 -3.64 16.64 0.35
C GLY A 71 -4.43 15.39 -0.02
N SER A 72 -4.05 14.74 -1.11
CA SER A 72 -4.62 13.47 -1.56
C SER A 72 -4.40 12.33 -0.56
N ARG A 73 -3.23 12.28 0.11
CA ARG A 73 -2.97 11.32 1.21
C ARG A 73 -3.84 11.60 2.43
N THR A 74 -4.02 12.87 2.80
CA THR A 74 -4.92 13.28 3.89
C THR A 74 -6.37 12.92 3.58
N LEU A 75 -6.84 13.15 2.35
CA LEU A 75 -8.19 12.76 1.94
C LEU A 75 -8.35 11.23 1.92
N ALA A 76 -7.35 10.49 1.45
CA ALA A 76 -7.36 9.04 1.49
C ALA A 76 -7.49 8.52 2.93
N HIS A 77 -6.78 9.12 3.88
CA HIS A 77 -6.92 8.82 5.31
C HIS A 77 -8.36 9.04 5.81
N GLN A 78 -9.00 10.17 5.45
CA GLN A 78 -10.39 10.45 5.83
C GLN A 78 -11.38 9.39 5.29
N HIS A 79 -11.03 8.71 4.20
CA HIS A 79 -11.81 7.61 3.62
C HIS A 79 -11.41 6.22 4.13
N MET A 80 -10.54 6.14 5.14
CA MET A 80 -9.99 4.88 5.69
C MET A 80 -9.33 4.03 4.60
N ALA A 81 -8.56 4.68 3.73
CA ALA A 81 -7.99 4.07 2.54
C ALA A 81 -7.17 2.82 2.87
N VAL A 82 -6.29 2.90 3.88
CA VAL A 82 -5.39 1.79 4.21
C VAL A 82 -6.21 0.59 4.64
N LYS A 83 -7.19 0.77 5.52
CA LYS A 83 -8.07 -0.32 5.96
C LYS A 83 -8.77 -0.99 4.77
N LYS A 84 -9.38 -0.21 3.88
CA LYS A 84 -10.09 -0.74 2.70
C LYS A 84 -9.16 -1.49 1.75
N ILE A 85 -7.95 -0.96 1.53
CA ILE A 85 -6.94 -1.60 0.67
C ILE A 85 -6.45 -2.91 1.30
N MET A 86 -6.30 -2.97 2.62
CA MET A 86 -5.96 -4.21 3.32
C MET A 86 -7.09 -5.25 3.24
N GLU A 87 -8.35 -4.83 3.21
CA GLU A 87 -9.51 -5.70 2.97
C GLU A 87 -9.50 -6.24 1.53
N LEU A 88 -9.30 -5.37 0.54
CA LEU A 88 -9.16 -5.76 -0.87
C LEU A 88 -7.97 -6.69 -1.11
N LEU A 89 -6.83 -6.44 -0.47
CA LEU A 89 -5.66 -7.31 -0.53
C LEU A 89 -5.96 -8.71 0.01
N SER A 90 -6.82 -8.82 1.03
CA SER A 90 -7.17 -10.10 1.66
C SER A 90 -8.21 -10.90 0.85
N ALA A 91 -9.12 -10.22 0.15
CA ALA A 91 -10.27 -10.85 -0.51
C ALA A 91 -10.22 -10.83 -2.05
N GLY A 92 -9.36 -10.00 -2.64
CA GLY A 92 -9.34 -9.72 -4.08
C GLY A 92 -8.57 -10.74 -4.92
N GLY A 93 -8.74 -10.65 -6.24
CA GLY A 93 -7.98 -11.43 -7.21
C GLY A 93 -6.53 -10.94 -7.38
N VAL A 94 -5.70 -11.72 -8.08
CA VAL A 94 -4.26 -11.47 -8.29
C VAL A 94 -3.97 -10.04 -8.77
N VAL A 95 -4.79 -9.51 -9.68
CA VAL A 95 -4.63 -8.16 -10.24
C VAL A 95 -4.89 -7.09 -9.17
N GLN A 96 -5.99 -7.20 -8.42
CA GLN A 96 -6.32 -6.30 -7.32
C GLN A 96 -5.27 -6.36 -6.21
N GLN A 97 -4.85 -7.56 -5.81
CA GLN A 97 -3.85 -7.75 -4.77
C GLN A 97 -2.52 -7.08 -5.15
N SER A 98 -2.09 -7.23 -6.41
CA SER A 98 -0.89 -6.55 -6.92
C SER A 98 -1.03 -5.03 -6.82
N ALA A 99 -2.15 -4.47 -7.29
CA ALA A 99 -2.40 -3.04 -7.24
C ALA A 99 -2.54 -2.50 -5.80
N CYS A 100 -3.08 -3.30 -4.87
CA CYS A 100 -3.13 -2.96 -3.45
C CYS A 100 -1.72 -2.81 -2.87
N LEU A 101 -0.81 -3.73 -3.20
CA LEU A 101 0.58 -3.68 -2.74
C LEU A 101 1.36 -2.49 -3.30
N ASP A 102 1.03 -2.04 -4.52
CA ASP A 102 1.67 -0.89 -5.17
C ASP A 102 1.18 0.47 -4.60
N VAL A 103 -0.11 0.59 -4.24
CA VAL A 103 -0.66 1.86 -3.70
C VAL A 103 -0.33 2.12 -2.23
N LEU A 104 -0.17 1.06 -1.41
CA LEU A 104 0.16 1.19 0.02
C LEU A 104 1.42 2.05 0.27
N PRO A 105 2.52 1.89 -0.50
CA PRO A 105 3.64 2.81 -0.50
C PRO A 105 3.30 4.28 -0.57
N ALA A 106 2.50 4.66 -1.57
CA ALA A 106 2.15 6.03 -1.84
C ALA A 106 1.29 6.62 -0.72
N LEU A 107 0.41 5.81 -0.11
CA LEU A 107 -0.47 6.25 0.98
C LEU A 107 0.29 6.58 2.26
N MET A 108 1.31 5.77 2.59
CA MET A 108 2.06 5.89 3.83
C MET A 108 3.22 6.88 3.75
N LEU A 109 3.61 7.30 2.54
CA LEU A 109 4.70 8.24 2.32
C LEU A 109 4.43 9.57 3.02
N ASP A 110 5.26 9.92 4.00
CA ASP A 110 5.14 11.14 4.83
C ASP A 110 3.73 11.35 5.43
N SER A 111 3.03 10.26 5.76
CA SER A 111 1.70 10.29 6.38
C SER A 111 1.66 9.41 7.64
N PRO A 112 1.92 9.99 8.83
CA PRO A 112 1.90 9.23 10.08
C PRO A 112 0.52 8.65 10.39
N GLU A 113 -0.56 9.29 9.95
CA GLU A 113 -1.93 8.82 10.16
C GLU A 113 -2.21 7.52 9.38
N ASN A 114 -1.77 7.46 8.11
CA ASN A 114 -1.91 6.25 7.30
C ASN A 114 -0.97 5.13 7.79
N GLN A 115 0.22 5.46 8.27
CA GLN A 115 1.14 4.50 8.90
C GLN A 115 0.53 3.87 10.17
N LYS A 116 -0.03 4.71 11.06
CA LYS A 116 -0.77 4.24 12.25
C LYS A 116 -1.95 3.34 11.88
N GLU A 117 -2.71 3.70 10.84
CA GLU A 117 -3.81 2.88 10.34
C GLU A 117 -3.32 1.51 9.81
N PHE A 118 -2.20 1.49 9.10
CA PHE A 118 -1.56 0.26 8.60
C PHE A 118 -1.13 -0.68 9.73
N GLU A 119 -0.52 -0.12 10.78
CA GLU A 119 -0.14 -0.84 12.00
C GLU A 119 -1.36 -1.42 12.72
N CYS A 120 -2.41 -0.62 12.91
CA CYS A 120 -3.68 -1.06 13.51
C CYS A 120 -4.36 -2.19 12.73
N CYS A 121 -4.10 -2.28 11.42
CA CYS A 121 -4.61 -3.35 10.57
C CYS A 121 -3.71 -4.60 10.53
N HIS A 122 -2.62 -4.62 11.31
CA HIS A 122 -1.55 -5.64 11.27
C HIS A 122 -1.01 -5.84 9.85
N GLY A 123 -0.79 -4.73 9.13
CA GLY A 123 -0.48 -4.75 7.70
C GLY A 123 0.76 -5.59 7.35
N VAL A 124 1.83 -5.44 8.14
CA VAL A 124 3.07 -6.21 7.98
C VAL A 124 2.82 -7.70 8.11
N ARG A 125 2.11 -8.10 9.17
CA ARG A 125 1.80 -9.50 9.43
C ARG A 125 1.04 -10.13 8.28
N LYS A 126 0.02 -9.44 7.75
CA LYS A 126 -0.77 -9.90 6.61
C LYS A 126 0.08 -10.03 5.33
N ILE A 127 0.92 -9.04 5.03
CA ILE A 127 1.76 -9.06 3.83
C ILE A 127 2.89 -10.10 3.93
N ALA A 128 3.49 -10.26 5.11
CA ALA A 128 4.47 -11.33 5.38
C ALA A 128 3.85 -12.73 5.20
N GLN A 129 2.59 -12.92 5.63
CA GLN A 129 1.86 -14.16 5.38
C GLN A 129 1.62 -14.39 3.88
N LEU A 130 1.30 -13.36 3.10
CA LEU A 130 1.15 -13.49 1.64
C LEU A 130 2.46 -13.91 0.98
N ALA A 131 3.58 -13.26 1.30
CA ALA A 131 4.90 -13.63 0.77
C ALA A 131 5.28 -15.09 1.09
N LYS A 132 4.96 -15.53 2.31
CA LYS A 132 5.28 -16.88 2.82
C LYS A 132 4.38 -17.99 2.26
N THR A 133 3.13 -17.69 1.90
CA THR A 133 2.14 -18.73 1.57
C THR A 133 2.30 -19.23 0.14
N ARG A 134 2.80 -20.47 -0.03
CA ARG A 134 3.11 -21.09 -1.33
C ARG A 134 1.92 -21.27 -2.29
N ASN A 135 0.70 -21.33 -1.75
CA ASN A 135 -0.52 -21.51 -2.55
C ASN A 135 -1.08 -20.18 -3.11
N ILE A 136 -0.48 -19.05 -2.74
CA ILE A 136 -0.80 -17.75 -3.33
C ILE A 136 0.00 -17.60 -4.63
N ASP A 137 -0.58 -16.88 -5.59
CA ASP A 137 0.05 -16.58 -6.88
C ASP A 137 1.45 -15.99 -6.70
N GLU A 138 2.42 -16.54 -7.44
CA GLU A 138 3.84 -16.17 -7.34
C GLU A 138 4.05 -14.66 -7.50
N LYS A 139 3.31 -14.01 -8.39
CA LYS A 139 3.41 -12.57 -8.61
C LYS A 139 3.05 -11.78 -7.36
N VAL A 140 2.00 -12.18 -6.65
CA VAL A 140 1.56 -11.54 -5.40
C VAL A 140 2.58 -11.77 -4.29
N ARG A 141 3.18 -12.96 -4.24
CA ARG A 141 4.24 -13.28 -3.27
C ARG A 141 5.47 -12.41 -3.47
N ILE A 142 5.93 -12.25 -4.71
CA ILE A 142 7.07 -11.39 -5.06
C ILE A 142 6.75 -9.93 -4.74
N LYS A 143 5.58 -9.43 -5.13
CA LYS A 143 5.14 -8.06 -4.81
C LYS A 143 5.06 -7.82 -3.29
N SER A 144 4.64 -8.82 -2.53
CA SER A 144 4.62 -8.77 -1.06
C SER A 144 6.04 -8.66 -0.51
N ALA A 145 7.00 -9.40 -1.08
CA ALA A 145 8.40 -9.29 -0.71
C ALA A 145 9.03 -7.94 -1.11
N GLU A 146 8.70 -7.39 -2.29
CA GLU A 146 9.12 -6.04 -2.70
C GLU A 146 8.63 -4.99 -1.70
N PHE A 147 7.36 -5.08 -1.30
CA PHE A 147 6.79 -4.20 -0.29
C PHE A 147 7.54 -4.29 1.05
N LEU A 148 7.81 -5.51 1.54
CA LEU A 148 8.55 -5.70 2.80
C LEU A 148 9.97 -5.14 2.74
N LEU A 149 10.65 -5.29 1.60
CA LEU A 149 11.96 -4.69 1.36
C LEU A 149 11.90 -3.16 1.36
N LEU A 150 10.89 -2.57 0.72
CA LEU A 150 10.68 -1.12 0.70
C LEU A 150 10.33 -0.58 2.10
N LEU A 151 9.47 -1.28 2.83
CA LEU A 151 9.11 -0.93 4.21
C LEU A 151 10.37 -0.87 5.07
N VAL A 152 11.21 -1.92 5.01
CA VAL A 152 12.46 -2.02 5.78
C VAL A 152 13.52 -1.01 5.33
N GLY A 153 13.58 -0.66 4.04
CA GLY A 153 14.60 0.22 3.49
C GLY A 153 14.28 1.72 3.52
N ASN A 154 13.01 2.11 3.40
CA ASN A 154 12.62 3.49 3.11
C ASN A 154 11.64 4.12 4.09
N TRP A 155 10.70 3.36 4.68
CA TRP A 155 9.74 3.93 5.66
C TRP A 155 10.16 3.72 7.10
N LEU A 156 11.28 3.05 7.31
CA LEU A 156 12.02 3.17 8.55
C LEU A 156 12.97 4.35 8.38
N PRO A 157 12.95 5.33 9.30
CA PRO A 157 13.81 6.48 9.18
C PRO A 157 15.28 6.01 9.13
N SER A 158 15.91 6.21 7.97
CA SER A 158 17.33 6.55 7.99
C SER A 158 17.43 7.82 8.82
N THR A 159 18.33 7.83 9.80
CA THR A 159 18.56 8.87 10.81
C THR A 159 19.00 10.24 10.25
N LYS A 160 18.43 10.67 9.13
CA LYS A 160 18.82 11.89 8.41
C LYS A 160 17.55 12.64 7.99
N PHE A 161 17.43 13.85 8.55
CA PHE A 161 16.36 14.87 8.43
C PHE A 161 15.24 14.68 9.48
N THR A 162 15.05 15.52 10.50
CA THR A 162 15.48 16.91 10.74
C THR A 162 15.77 17.16 12.22
N ASN A 163 16.88 17.84 12.52
CA ASN A 163 17.14 18.46 13.82
C ASN A 163 16.04 19.50 14.12
N SER A 164 14.91 19.09 14.72
CA SER A 164 13.93 19.90 15.47
C SER A 164 12.63 19.09 15.67
N ILE A 165 12.64 18.00 16.44
CA ILE A 165 11.38 17.33 16.85
C ILE A 165 11.49 16.92 18.33
N GLU A 166 10.36 17.05 19.01
CA GLU A 166 10.12 16.87 20.44
C GLU A 166 10.35 15.42 20.88
N TYR A 167 10.91 15.25 22.08
CA TYR A 167 11.36 13.98 22.70
C TYR A 167 10.32 12.84 22.79
N ASP A 168 9.05 13.07 22.47
CA ASP A 168 7.99 12.04 22.51
C ASP A 168 7.85 11.26 21.18
N GLU A 169 8.12 11.87 20.02
CA GLU A 169 7.95 11.20 18.71
C GLU A 169 9.03 10.13 18.46
N GLU A 170 10.30 10.39 18.81
CA GLU A 170 11.39 9.42 18.69
C GLU A 170 11.16 8.13 19.51
N ARG A 171 10.44 8.26 20.64
CA ARG A 171 10.13 7.13 21.52
C ARG A 171 9.00 6.27 20.96
N GLU A 172 7.95 6.89 20.42
CA GLU A 172 6.86 6.17 19.75
C GLU A 172 7.38 5.46 18.48
N GLU A 173 8.29 6.09 17.75
CA GLU A 173 8.96 5.51 16.58
C GLU A 173 9.82 4.30 16.94
N SER A 174 10.63 4.39 17.99
CA SER A 174 11.47 3.29 18.46
C SER A 174 10.64 2.06 18.85
N LEU A 175 9.47 2.27 19.47
CA LEU A 175 8.57 1.18 19.85
C LEU A 175 7.91 0.51 18.62
N ARG A 176 7.58 1.29 17.58
CA ARG A 176 7.06 0.73 16.32
C ARG A 176 8.10 -0.10 15.59
N MET A 177 9.36 0.36 15.59
CA MET A 177 10.50 -0.38 15.04
C MET A 177 10.67 -1.74 15.72
N GLU A 178 10.61 -1.77 17.05
CA GLU A 178 10.70 -3.01 17.83
C GLU A 178 9.54 -3.95 17.49
N SER A 179 8.30 -3.45 17.49
CA SER A 179 7.12 -4.25 17.13
C SER A 179 7.19 -4.80 15.69
N LEU A 180 7.71 -4.02 14.74
CA LEU A 180 7.90 -4.46 13.36
C LEU A 180 8.95 -5.57 13.25
N GLN A 181 10.08 -5.39 13.93
CA GLN A 181 11.15 -6.39 13.96
C GLN A 181 10.65 -7.68 14.56
N ASP A 182 9.90 -7.61 15.66
CA ASP A 182 9.31 -8.77 16.33
C ASP A 182 8.32 -9.50 15.40
N ASP A 183 7.44 -8.78 14.71
CA ASP A 183 6.50 -9.36 13.74
C ASP A 183 7.26 -10.07 12.58
N ILE A 184 8.28 -9.44 12.02
CA ILE A 184 9.08 -10.02 10.92
C ILE A 184 9.84 -11.26 11.41
N LEU A 185 10.45 -11.20 12.60
CA LEU A 185 11.18 -12.32 13.21
C LEU A 185 10.26 -13.50 13.51
N GLU A 186 9.09 -13.24 14.11
CA GLU A 186 8.09 -14.26 14.42
C GLU A 186 7.60 -14.96 13.14
N LEU A 187 7.32 -14.21 12.09
CA LEU A 187 6.65 -14.73 10.89
C LEU A 187 7.60 -15.36 9.88
N LEU A 188 8.76 -14.73 9.65
CA LEU A 188 9.71 -15.09 8.59
C LEU A 188 11.00 -15.73 9.13
N GLY A 189 11.20 -15.70 10.44
CA GLY A 189 12.36 -16.28 11.10
C GLY A 189 13.63 -15.44 10.93
N GLU A 190 14.62 -15.75 11.77
CA GLU A 190 15.85 -14.95 11.92
C GLU A 190 16.65 -14.77 10.62
N ASP A 191 16.80 -15.81 9.79
CA ASP A 191 17.60 -15.70 8.55
C ASP A 191 16.95 -14.75 7.53
N ILE A 192 15.62 -14.79 7.39
CA ILE A 192 14.90 -13.95 6.42
C ILE A 192 14.82 -12.52 6.93
N ALA A 193 14.57 -12.34 8.24
CA ALA A 193 14.65 -11.04 8.88
C ALA A 193 16.04 -10.41 8.66
N SER A 194 17.11 -11.16 8.92
CA SER A 194 18.49 -10.70 8.72
C SER A 194 18.76 -10.30 7.26
N LEU A 195 18.25 -11.07 6.30
CA LEU A 195 18.36 -10.74 4.88
C LEU A 195 17.58 -9.46 4.52
N LEU A 196 16.33 -9.32 5.00
CA LEU A 196 15.53 -8.10 4.85
C LEU A 196 16.27 -6.88 5.39
N TRP A 197 16.85 -6.97 6.59
CA TRP A 197 17.61 -5.87 7.22
C TRP A 197 18.94 -5.57 6.52
N ALA A 198 19.60 -6.59 5.95
CA ALA A 198 20.81 -6.40 5.15
C ALA A 198 20.49 -5.69 3.83
N VAL A 199 19.39 -6.06 3.18
CA VAL A 199 19.00 -5.55 1.86
C VAL A 199 18.31 -4.19 1.95
N GLY A 200 17.39 -3.99 2.90
CA GLY A 200 16.71 -2.69 3.04
C GLY A 200 17.67 -1.56 3.40
N ARG A 201 18.74 -1.84 4.19
CA ARG A 201 19.79 -0.85 4.46
C ARG A 201 20.66 -0.49 3.25
N LEU A 202 20.64 -1.28 2.18
CA LEU A 202 21.34 -0.98 0.93
C LEU A 202 20.58 0.00 0.04
N GLY A 203 19.39 0.46 0.45
CA GLY A 203 18.65 1.56 -0.17
C GLY A 203 19.31 2.94 -0.06
N SER A 204 20.44 3.06 0.65
CA SER A 204 21.30 4.24 0.52
C SER A 204 21.91 4.26 -0.88
N PHE A 205 21.33 5.06 -1.77
CA PHE A 205 21.68 5.27 -3.18
C PHE A 205 23.13 5.76 -3.44
N GLU A 206 24.08 5.59 -2.52
CA GLU A 206 25.43 6.15 -2.55
C GLU A 206 26.54 5.18 -3.01
N SER A 207 26.23 4.09 -3.71
CA SER A 207 27.30 3.24 -4.27
C SER A 207 27.11 2.96 -5.76
N GLU A 208 28.11 3.35 -6.55
CA GLU A 208 28.28 3.13 -8.00
C GLU A 208 28.31 1.64 -8.44
N LYS A 209 28.05 0.71 -7.53
CA LYS A 209 27.89 -0.71 -7.86
C LYS A 209 26.45 -0.93 -8.32
N LYS A 210 26.26 -1.58 -9.48
CA LYS A 210 24.95 -2.03 -9.99
C LYS A 210 24.20 -2.76 -8.87
N GLN A 211 23.28 -2.05 -8.21
CA GLN A 211 22.38 -2.67 -7.26
C GLN A 211 21.47 -3.62 -8.05
N PRO A 212 21.27 -4.87 -7.58
CA PRO A 212 20.24 -5.72 -8.17
C PRO A 212 18.88 -5.00 -8.06
N SER A 213 18.02 -5.15 -9.07
CA SER A 213 16.68 -4.54 -9.02
C SER A 213 15.92 -5.03 -7.79
N LEU A 214 15.02 -4.20 -7.27
CA LEU A 214 14.14 -4.56 -6.14
C LEU A 214 13.43 -5.90 -6.41
N TYR A 215 12.94 -6.10 -7.64
CA TYR A 215 12.38 -7.36 -8.11
C TYR A 215 13.31 -8.56 -7.88
N PHE A 216 14.60 -8.45 -8.24
CA PHE A 216 15.54 -9.55 -8.08
C PHE A 216 15.76 -9.88 -6.60
N GLN A 217 15.82 -8.86 -5.74
CA GLN A 217 15.93 -9.04 -4.30
C GLN A 217 14.68 -9.70 -3.71
N ALA A 218 13.49 -9.29 -4.17
CA ALA A 218 12.22 -9.86 -3.76
C ALA A 218 12.07 -11.31 -4.21
N GLN A 219 12.42 -11.63 -5.46
CA GLN A 219 12.46 -13.00 -5.96
C GLN A 219 13.39 -13.87 -5.10
N HIS A 220 14.62 -13.40 -4.85
CA HIS A 220 15.57 -14.14 -4.01
C HIS A 220 15.02 -14.39 -2.59
N LEU A 221 14.29 -13.43 -2.02
CA LEU A 221 13.63 -13.60 -0.73
C LEU A 221 12.55 -14.69 -0.77
N VAL A 222 11.69 -14.68 -1.80
CA VAL A 222 10.65 -15.71 -2.00
C VAL A 222 11.27 -17.09 -2.19
N ASP A 223 12.32 -17.21 -3.01
CA ASP A 223 13.04 -18.46 -3.23
C ASP A 223 13.63 -18.99 -1.90
N THR A 224 14.16 -18.10 -1.07
CA THR A 224 14.67 -18.45 0.27
C THR A 224 13.54 -18.91 1.19
N LEU A 225 12.37 -18.25 1.16
CA LEU A 225 11.19 -18.70 1.92
C LEU A 225 10.72 -20.09 1.49
N ASP A 226 10.83 -20.43 0.21
CA ASP A 226 10.47 -21.74 -0.33
C ASP A 226 11.49 -22.83 -0.01
N SER A 227 12.76 -22.45 0.19
CA SER A 227 13.79 -23.37 0.67
C SER A 227 13.60 -23.78 2.14
N LYS A 228 12.88 -22.97 2.93
CA LYS A 228 12.59 -23.28 4.34
C LYS A 228 11.46 -24.31 4.46
N VAL A 229 11.74 -25.39 5.21
CA VAL A 229 10.72 -26.32 5.68
C VAL A 229 10.14 -25.75 6.97
N TRP A 230 8.84 -25.47 6.96
CA TRP A 230 8.10 -24.92 8.09
C TRP A 230 7.29 -26.01 8.78
#